data_AF-A0A920S9X5-F1
#
_entry.id   AF-A0A920S9X5-F1
#
_cell.length_a   1.000
_cell.length_b   1.000
_cell.length_c   1.000
_cell.angle_alpha   90.00
_cell.angle_beta   90.00
_cell.angle_gamma   90.00
#
_symmetry.space_group_name_H-M   'P 1'
#
loop_
_entity.id
_entity.type
_entity.pdbx_description
1 polymer ?
#
loop_
_entity_poly.entity_id
_entity_poly.type
_entity_poly.pdbx_seq_one_letter_code
_entity_poly.pdbx_strand_id
1 'polypeptide(L)'
;MDYWVGFYEKFFNFREIRHFDIRGEKSGLLSRAMTAPDNKIRIPLNEEGRGNSAGQIEEYLLQYNGEGIQHIAFATEDLIETLDKLIASGVR
;
A
#
# COMPACT_ATOMS: atom_id res chain seq x y z
N MET A 1 -0.23 3.06 11.99
CA MET A 1 0.59 3.68 10.92
C MET A 1 1.76 4.52 11.42
N ASP A 2 1.58 5.44 12.38
CA ASP A 2 2.63 6.40 12.80
C ASP A 2 3.95 5.77 13.25
N TYR A 3 3.90 4.59 13.87
CA TYR A 3 5.10 3.84 14.24
C TYR A 3 6.01 3.56 13.04
N TRP A 4 5.46 3.03 11.95
CA TRP A 4 6.23 2.68 10.75
C TRP A 4 6.71 3.91 9.98
N VAL A 5 5.90 4.97 9.93
CA VAL A 5 6.33 6.26 9.39
C VAL A 5 7.57 6.74 10.13
N GLY A 6 7.49 6.86 11.47
CA GLY A 6 8.59 7.34 12.29
C GLY A 6 9.83 6.45 12.20
N PHE A 7 9.65 5.13 12.05
CA PHE A 7 10.76 4.20 11.81
C PHE A 7 11.50 4.53 10.50
N TYR A 8 10.79 4.66 9.38
CA TYR A 8 11.41 4.95 8.09
C TYR A 8 12.01 6.36 8.02
N GLU A 9 11.36 7.35 8.63
CA GLU A 9 11.89 8.72 8.75
C GLU A 9 13.18 8.75 9.57
N LYS A 10 13.16 8.15 10.77
CA LYS A 10 14.27 8.24 11.74
C LYS A 10 15.53 7.50 11.27
N PHE A 11 15.38 6.29 10.73
CA PHE A 11 16.52 5.43 10.44
C PHE A 11 16.98 5.46 8.98
N PHE A 12 16.08 5.80 8.06
CA PHE A 12 16.37 5.76 6.62
C PHE A 12 16.14 7.09 5.90
N ASN A 13 15.76 8.14 6.65
CA ASN A 13 15.53 9.48 6.11
C ASN A 13 14.49 9.51 4.98
N PHE A 14 13.49 8.62 5.08
CA PHE A 14 12.32 8.68 4.20
C PHE A 14 11.54 9.97 4.47
N ARG A 15 10.77 10.39 3.48
CA ARG A 15 9.86 11.53 3.60
C ARG A 15 8.47 11.10 3.18
N GLU A 16 7.47 11.57 3.89
CA GLU A 16 6.11 11.52 3.40
C GLU A 16 5.96 12.49 2.22
N ILE A 17 5.49 11.97 1.09
CA ILE A 17 5.24 12.77 -0.11
C ILE A 17 3.76 13.03 -0.35
N ARG A 18 2.88 12.20 0.24
CA ARG A 18 1.44 12.31 0.05
C ARG A 18 0.68 11.56 1.15
N HIS A 19 -0.40 12.18 1.60
CA HIS A 19 -1.40 11.60 2.49
C HIS A 19 -2.70 11.37 1.73
N PHE A 20 -3.38 10.25 2.00
CA PHE A 20 -4.68 9.92 1.46
C PHE A 20 -5.64 9.52 2.59
N ASP A 21 -6.79 10.18 2.66
CA ASP A 21 -7.96 9.78 3.44
C ASP A 21 -9.03 9.34 2.44
N ILE A 22 -9.12 8.02 2.22
CA ILE A 22 -10.06 7.43 1.26
C ILE A 22 -11.27 6.94 2.02
N ARG A 23 -12.43 7.50 1.71
CA ARG A 23 -13.71 7.09 2.31
C ARG A 23 -14.55 6.38 1.26
N GLY A 24 -14.66 5.07 1.40
CA GLY A 24 -15.66 4.28 0.68
C GLY A 24 -17.03 4.39 1.35
N GLU A 25 -18.05 3.87 0.68
CA GLU A 25 -19.43 3.88 1.18
C GLU A 25 -19.61 3.01 2.44
N LYS A 26 -18.76 1.99 2.63
CA LYS A 26 -18.84 1.03 3.75
C LYS A 26 -17.57 0.97 4.62
N SER A 27 -16.40 1.22 4.04
CA SER A 27 -15.10 1.19 4.71
C SER A 27 -14.24 2.39 4.32
N GLY A 28 -13.15 2.63 5.04
CA GLY A 28 -12.21 3.70 4.74
C GLY A 28 -10.76 3.21 4.80
N LEU A 29 -9.84 3.98 4.22
CA LEU A 29 -8.40 3.70 4.26
C LEU A 29 -7.65 5.01 4.52
N LEU A 30 -6.74 4.97 5.48
CA LEU A 30 -5.72 6.00 5.64
C LEU A 30 -4.41 5.48 5.04
N SER A 31 -3.80 6.26 4.15
CA SER A 31 -2.55 5.89 3.50
C SER A 31 -1.55 7.03 3.50
N ARG A 32 -0.31 6.73 3.90
CA ARG A 32 0.84 7.66 3.84
C ARG A 32 1.88 7.09 2.89
N ALA A 33 2.16 7.81 1.80
CA ALA A 33 3.16 7.43 0.81
C ALA A 33 4.54 7.91 1.24
N MET A 34 5.40 6.97 1.64
CA MET A 34 6.76 7.24 2.07
C MET A 34 7.75 7.03 0.91
N THR A 35 8.70 7.95 0.72
CA THR A 35 9.73 7.85 -0.33
C THR A 35 11.12 7.97 0.27
N ALA A 36 12.03 7.08 -0.14
CA ALA A 36 13.43 7.12 0.21
C ALA A 36 14.13 8.37 -0.34
N PRO A 37 15.23 8.83 0.28
CA PRO A 37 15.96 10.01 -0.18
C PRO A 37 16.58 9.85 -1.58
N ASP A 38 16.76 8.63 -2.06
CA ASP A 38 17.25 8.33 -3.41
C ASP A 38 16.16 8.34 -4.49
N ASN A 39 14.90 8.55 -4.10
CA ASN A 39 13.70 8.52 -4.95
C ASN A 39 13.42 7.19 -5.67
N LYS A 40 14.10 6.10 -5.28
CA LYS A 40 13.93 4.77 -5.90
C LYS A 40 12.94 3.90 -5.15
N ILE A 41 12.94 3.99 -3.81
CA ILE A 41 12.07 3.17 -2.97
C ILE A 41 10.85 4.00 -2.55
N ARG A 42 9.66 3.44 -2.77
CA ARG A 42 8.37 4.00 -2.35
C ARG A 42 7.60 2.94 -1.57
N ILE A 43 7.14 3.30 -0.37
CA ILE A 43 6.40 2.40 0.52
C ILE A 43 5.12 3.13 0.95
N PRO A 44 3.97 2.80 0.36
CA PRO A 44 2.67 3.19 0.91
C PRO A 44 2.42 2.43 2.22
N LEU A 45 2.21 3.17 3.30
CA LEU A 45 1.80 2.62 4.59
C LEU A 45 0.29 2.82 4.74
N ASN A 46 -0.42 1.73 5.00
CA ASN A 46 -1.87 1.69 5.05
C ASN A 46 -2.35 1.32 6.46
N GLU A 47 -3.40 1.98 6.93
CA GLU A 47 -4.16 1.55 8.10
C GLU A 47 -5.66 1.70 7.85
N GLU A 48 -6.46 0.90 8.56
CA GLU A 48 -7.90 0.94 8.43
C GLU A 48 -8.44 2.34 8.78
N GLY A 49 -9.21 2.91 7.87
CA GLY A 49 -9.85 4.21 8.07
C GLY A 49 -11.11 4.08 8.94
N ARG A 50 -11.70 5.21 9.32
CA ARG A 50 -12.96 5.19 10.09
C ARG A 50 -14.12 4.77 9.19
N GLY A 51 -14.75 3.63 9.50
CA GLY A 51 -15.93 3.09 8.80
C GLY A 51 -16.87 2.33 9.74
N ASN A 52 -18.08 2.02 9.25
CA ASN A 52 -19.10 1.30 10.04
C ASN A 52 -18.97 -0.23 9.97
N SER A 53 -18.06 -0.75 9.15
CA SER A 53 -17.80 -2.18 8.96
C SER A 53 -16.31 -2.45 8.79
N ALA A 54 -15.88 -3.67 9.16
CA ALA A 54 -14.52 -4.14 8.93
C ALA A 54 -14.13 -3.96 7.45
N GLY A 55 -12.99 -3.31 7.22
CA GLY A 55 -12.52 -2.99 5.88
C GLY A 55 -11.41 -3.92 5.40
N GLN A 56 -10.87 -3.58 4.24
CA GLN A 56 -9.93 -4.42 3.52
C GLN A 56 -8.58 -4.57 4.25
N ILE A 57 -8.19 -3.61 5.10
CA ILE A 57 -6.92 -3.68 5.83
C ILE A 57 -7.08 -4.59 7.05
N GLU A 58 -8.19 -4.47 7.78
CA GLU A 58 -8.50 -5.39 8.88
C GLU A 58 -8.58 -6.85 8.41
N GLU A 59 -9.24 -7.10 7.27
CA GLU A 59 -9.28 -8.44 6.67
C GLU A 59 -7.89 -8.98 6.37
N TYR A 60 -7.01 -8.14 5.79
CA TYR A 60 -5.62 -8.52 5.53
C TYR A 60 -4.89 -8.90 6.82
N LEU A 61 -4.98 -8.06 7.87
CA LEU A 61 -4.28 -8.30 9.13
C LEU A 61 -4.74 -9.61 9.79
N LEU A 62 -6.03 -9.93 9.71
CA LEU A 62 -6.58 -11.19 10.24
C LEU A 62 -6.11 -12.40 9.43
N GLN A 63 -6.18 -12.34 8.10
CA GLN A 63 -5.78 -13.46 7.24
C GLN A 63 -4.25 -13.68 7.25
N TYR A 64 -3.48 -12.60 7.31
CA TYR A 64 -2.02 -12.63 7.34
C TYR A 64 -1.45 -12.85 8.76
N ASN A 65 -2.31 -12.79 9.79
CA ASN A 65 -1.96 -12.91 11.20
C ASN A 65 -0.93 -11.86 11.66
N GLY A 66 -1.15 -10.60 11.25
CA GLY A 66 -0.32 -9.46 11.63
C GLY A 66 -0.05 -8.50 10.47
N GLU A 67 0.87 -7.57 10.72
CA GLU A 67 1.33 -6.59 9.72
C GLU A 67 2.20 -7.25 8.65
N GLY A 68 2.18 -6.71 7.43
CA GLY A 68 2.96 -7.27 6.34
C GLY A 68 2.87 -6.46 5.05
N ILE A 69 3.56 -6.97 4.02
CA ILE A 69 3.50 -6.43 2.66
C ILE A 69 2.26 -7.01 1.98
N GLN A 70 1.27 -6.16 1.71
CA GLN A 70 0.00 -6.58 1.09
C GLN A 70 0.15 -6.86 -0.42
N HIS A 71 0.85 -5.99 -1.15
CA HIS A 71 1.06 -6.14 -2.58
C HIS A 71 2.38 -5.51 -3.02
N ILE A 72 2.85 -5.89 -4.22
CA ILE A 72 4.04 -5.35 -4.87
C ILE A 72 3.63 -4.86 -6.26
N ALA A 73 3.98 -3.63 -6.59
CA ALA A 73 3.71 -3.05 -7.90
C ALA A 73 4.92 -3.24 -8.84
N PHE A 74 4.66 -3.75 -10.05
CA PHE A 74 5.66 -3.91 -11.10
C PHE A 74 5.42 -2.86 -12.19
N ALA A 75 6.45 -2.08 -12.52
CA ALA A 75 6.39 -1.11 -13.61
C ALA A 75 6.57 -1.83 -14.96
N THR A 76 5.85 -1.35 -15.98
CA THR A 76 6.00 -1.79 -17.36
C THR A 76 5.82 -0.59 -18.29
N GLU A 77 6.45 -0.67 -19.47
CA GLU A 77 6.33 0.36 -20.51
C GLU A 77 5.06 0.16 -21.37
N ASP A 78 4.56 -1.08 -21.47
CA ASP A 78 3.32 -1.42 -22.17
C ASP A 78 2.39 -2.24 -21.26
N LEU A 79 1.40 -1.56 -20.68
CA LEU A 79 0.46 -2.18 -19.75
C LEU A 79 -0.44 -3.20 -20.43
N ILE A 80 -0.88 -2.94 -21.67
CA ILE A 80 -1.86 -3.79 -22.36
C ILE A 80 -1.19 -5.09 -22.79
N GLU A 81 -0.03 -5.00 -23.43
CA GLU A 81 0.74 -6.19 -23.83
C GLU A 81 1.16 -7.03 -22.62
N THR A 82 1.59 -6.36 -21.54
CA THR A 82 1.96 -7.04 -20.29
C THR A 82 0.76 -7.78 -19.69
N LEU A 83 -0.41 -7.14 -19.66
CA LEU A 83 -1.63 -7.74 -19.14
C LEU A 83 -2.05 -8.97 -19.96
N ASP A 84 -2.06 -8.87 -21.29
CA ASP A 84 -2.38 -9.98 -22.18
C ASP A 84 -1.47 -11.19 -21.95
N LYS A 85 -0.15 -10.94 -21.78
CA LYS A 85 0.83 -11.99 -21.46
C LYS A 85 0.61 -12.60 -20.08
N LEU A 86 0.32 -11.79 -19.06
CA LEU A 86 0.06 -12.29 -17.70
C LEU A 86 -1.20 -13.17 -17.67
N ILE A 87 -2.28 -12.74 -18.32
CA ILE A 87 -3.52 -13.52 -18.43
C ILE A 87 -3.27 -14.82 -19.20
N ALA A 88 -2.57 -14.76 -20.33
CA ALA A 88 -2.20 -15.96 -21.10
C ALA A 88 -1.32 -16.94 -20.31
N SER A 89 -0.56 -16.44 -19.34
CA SER A 89 0.28 -17.22 -18.41
C SER A 89 -0.48 -17.76 -17.19
N GLY A 90 -1.78 -17.44 -17.06
CA GLY A 90 -2.64 -17.94 -15.99
C GLY A 90 -2.71 -17.06 -14.73
N VAL A 91 -2.16 -15.84 -14.75
CA VAL A 91 -2.33 -14.87 -13.67
C VAL A 91 -3.78 -14.35 -13.68
N ARG A 92 -4.38 -14.22 -12.49
CA ARG A 92 -5.78 -13.81 -12.29
C ARG A 92 -5.87 -12.50 -11.54
#